data_AF-A0A3N7DM66-F1
#
_entry.id   AF-A0A3N7DM66-F1
#
_cell.length_a   1.000
_cell.length_b   1.000
_cell.length_c   1.000
_cell.angle_alpha   90.00
_cell.angle_beta   90.00
_cell.angle_gamma   90.00
#
_symmetry.space_group_name_H-M   'P 1'
#
loop_
_entity.id
_entity.type
_entity.pdbx_description
1 polymer ?
#
loop_
_entity_poly.entity_id
_entity_poly.type
_entity_poly.pdbx_seq_one_letter_code
_entity_poly.pdbx_strand_id
1 'polypeptide(L)'
;MKHNEYEYLLNKIYYNGILKKQGVNADIYQRMQNEYSNLDMKNLVEGKLDSEYAFRKSFLVVRNYVQQAIKDGMKSFQFTMRAGDITKLTYMVDMLNRNFFDKQSLDQIIITANSVFNQYNLKN
;
A
#
# COMPACT_ATOMS: atom_id res chain seq x y z
N MET A 1 16.69 4.92 8.66
CA MET A 1 15.29 4.55 8.36
C MET A 1 15.11 4.55 6.85
N LYS A 2 14.84 3.39 6.24
CA LYS A 2 14.41 3.33 4.82
C LYS A 2 13.14 4.18 4.70
N HIS A 3 13.04 5.03 3.67
CA HIS A 3 11.79 5.69 3.33
C HIS A 3 10.68 4.63 3.28
N ASN A 4 9.55 4.88 3.94
CA ASN A 4 8.44 3.93 3.95
C ASN A 4 7.90 3.83 2.51
N GLU A 5 8.08 2.68 1.86
CA GLU A 5 7.62 2.42 0.48
C GLU A 5 6.13 2.77 0.30
N TYR A 6 5.32 2.56 1.34
CA TYR A 6 3.93 2.97 1.36
C TYR A 6 3.75 4.48 1.23
N GLU A 7 4.49 5.26 2.02
CA GLU A 7 4.45 6.72 1.99
C GLU A 7 4.98 7.24 0.66
N TYR A 8 6.04 6.62 0.15
CA TYR A 8 6.61 6.96 -1.15
C TYR A 8 5.60 6.75 -2.28
N LEU A 9 4.86 5.64 -2.28
CA LEU A 9 3.78 5.37 -3.24
C LEU A 9 2.73 6.48 -3.18
N LEU A 10 2.23 6.77 -1.99
CA LEU A 10 1.17 7.76 -1.82
C LEU A 10 1.64 9.16 -2.21
N ASN A 11 2.84 9.57 -1.83
CA ASN A 11 3.42 10.84 -2.27
C ASN A 11 3.56 10.88 -3.79
N LYS A 12 4.02 9.79 -4.41
CA LYS A 12 4.17 9.73 -5.87
C LYS A 12 2.84 9.94 -6.59
N ILE A 13 1.71 9.52 -6.03
CA ILE A 13 0.39 9.65 -6.67
C ILE A 13 -0.32 10.96 -6.26
N TYR A 14 -0.25 11.35 -4.99
CA TYR A 14 -1.11 12.40 -4.43
C TYR A 14 -0.39 13.73 -4.12
N TYR A 15 0.93 13.82 -4.22
CA TYR A 15 1.68 15.05 -3.89
C TYR A 15 1.43 16.21 -4.88
N ASN A 16 0.86 15.95 -6.06
CA ASN A 16 0.69 16.96 -7.13
C ASN A 16 -0.74 17.52 -7.31
N GLY A 17 -1.68 17.37 -6.36
CA GLY A 17 -2.96 18.10 -6.46
C GLY A 17 -3.97 17.91 -5.32
N ILE A 18 -4.54 19.04 -4.84
CA ILE A 18 -5.70 19.27 -3.94
C ILE A 18 -5.70 18.59 -2.54
N LEU A 19 -4.99 17.48 -2.34
CA LEU A 19 -5.04 16.69 -1.08
C LEU A 19 -3.90 17.01 -0.10
N LYS A 20 -3.33 18.22 -0.13
CA LYS A 20 -2.35 18.69 0.90
C LYS A 20 -2.88 18.60 2.35
N LYS A 21 -4.20 18.44 2.56
CA LYS A 21 -4.85 18.40 3.88
C LYS A 21 -5.21 16.99 4.37
N GLN A 22 -5.14 15.97 3.53
CA GLN A 22 -5.27 14.58 3.97
C GLN A 22 -3.85 14.04 4.00
N GLY A 23 -3.13 14.28 5.10
CA GLY A 23 -1.80 13.73 5.31
C GLY A 23 -1.83 12.27 4.86
N VAL A 24 -1.08 11.99 3.80
CA VAL A 24 -0.70 10.66 3.33
C VAL A 24 -0.34 9.88 4.58
N ASN A 25 -1.28 9.07 5.06
CA ASN A 25 -1.45 8.81 6.49
C ASN A 25 -0.46 7.73 6.91
N ALA A 26 0.84 8.05 6.95
CA ALA A 26 1.93 7.14 7.28
C ALA A 26 1.65 6.38 8.60
N ASP A 27 0.92 7.01 9.51
CA ASP A 27 0.41 6.46 10.76
C ASP A 27 -0.37 5.15 10.55
N ILE A 28 -1.09 4.97 9.43
CA ILE A 28 -1.89 3.76 9.20
C ILE A 28 -1.03 2.55 8.85
N TYR A 29 0.04 2.75 8.08
CA TYR A 29 0.99 1.68 7.78
C TYR A 29 1.84 1.36 9.01
N GLN A 30 2.26 2.38 9.76
CA GLN A 30 2.95 2.18 11.04
C GLN A 30 2.07 1.43 12.04
N ARG A 31 0.79 1.76 12.14
CA ARG A 31 -0.17 1.02 12.96
C ARG A 31 -0.23 -0.45 12.55
N MET A 32 -0.39 -0.74 11.26
CA MET A 32 -0.40 -2.13 10.77
C MET A 32 0.91 -2.86 11.09
N GLN A 33 2.06 -2.20 10.94
CA GLN A 33 3.37 -2.77 11.30
C GLN A 33 3.45 -3.11 12.79
N ASN A 34 2.94 -2.23 13.66
CA ASN A 34 2.90 -2.49 15.10
C ASN A 34 1.99 -3.68 15.43
N GLU A 35 0.79 -3.75 14.85
CA GLU A 35 -0.11 -4.88 15.04
C GLU A 35 0.50 -6.19 14.53
N TYR A 36 1.24 -6.15 13.40
CA TYR A 36 1.96 -7.30 12.88
C TYR A 36 3.06 -7.77 13.85
N SER A 37 3.87 -6.86 14.37
CA SER A 37 4.90 -7.18 15.37
C SER A 37 4.33 -7.73 16.68
N ASN A 38 3.09 -7.36 17.03
CA ASN A 38 2.39 -7.87 18.21
C ASN A 38 1.89 -9.31 18.03
N LEU A 39 1.78 -9.82 16.79
CA LEU A 39 1.37 -11.21 16.54
C LEU A 39 2.39 -12.21 17.12
N ASP A 40 3.68 -11.90 17.00
CA ASP A 40 4.74 -12.78 17.48
C ASP A 40 4.88 -12.75 19.01
N MET A 41 4.67 -11.58 19.63
CA MET A 41 4.82 -11.40 21.07
C MET A 41 3.68 -12.02 21.90
N LYS A 42 2.46 -12.06 21.35
CA LYS A 42 1.27 -12.54 22.07
C LYS A 42 0.95 -14.02 21.86
N ASN A 43 1.82 -14.77 21.18
CA ASN A 43 1.69 -16.22 21.01
C ASN A 43 1.85 -17.03 22.31
N LEU A 44 2.10 -16.39 23.45
CA LEU A 44 2.44 -17.09 24.68
C LEU A 44 1.23 -17.46 25.56
N VAL A 45 0.25 -16.59 25.82
CA VAL A 45 -0.87 -16.91 26.74
C VAL A 45 -2.02 -15.91 26.45
N GLU A 46 -3.22 -16.39 26.04
CA GLU A 46 -4.49 -15.63 25.96
C GLU A 46 -4.49 -14.25 25.23
N GLY A 47 -4.94 -14.20 23.97
CA GLY A 47 -5.09 -12.93 23.21
C GLY A 47 -4.78 -13.00 21.71
N LYS A 48 -4.55 -14.22 21.19
CA LYS A 48 -4.21 -14.48 19.80
C LYS A 48 -5.30 -14.02 18.81
N LEU A 49 -6.57 -14.30 19.11
CA LEU A 49 -7.70 -13.92 18.25
C LEU A 49 -7.85 -12.40 18.13
N ASP A 50 -7.74 -11.66 19.24
CA ASP A 50 -7.86 -10.21 19.24
C ASP A 50 -6.72 -9.53 18.48
N SER A 51 -5.51 -10.09 18.59
CA SER A 51 -4.32 -9.57 17.92
C SER A 51 -4.34 -9.87 16.42
N GLU A 52 -4.76 -11.08 16.04
CA GLU A 52 -5.02 -11.41 14.64
C GLU A 52 -6.12 -10.53 14.05
N TYR A 53 -7.20 -10.28 14.79
CA TYR A 53 -8.28 -9.41 14.36
C TYR A 53 -7.80 -7.95 14.18
N ALA A 54 -7.03 -7.42 15.13
CA ALA A 54 -6.45 -6.08 15.04
C ALA A 54 -5.49 -5.92 13.85
N PHE A 55 -4.63 -6.92 13.62
CA PHE A 55 -3.78 -6.97 12.44
C PHE A 55 -4.62 -7.01 11.15
N ARG A 56 -5.57 -7.93 11.02
CA ARG A 56 -6.40 -8.05 9.81
C ARG A 56 -7.18 -6.77 9.53
N LYS A 57 -7.71 -6.10 10.57
CA LYS A 57 -8.41 -4.83 10.44
C LYS A 57 -7.49 -3.72 9.92
N SER A 58 -6.32 -3.53 10.53
CA SER A 58 -5.35 -2.51 10.08
C SER A 58 -4.79 -2.82 8.69
N PHE A 59 -4.53 -4.09 8.40
CA PHE A 59 -4.11 -4.58 7.09
C PHE A 59 -5.11 -4.24 5.98
N LEU A 60 -6.41 -4.48 6.20
CA LEU A 60 -7.45 -4.14 5.23
C LEU A 60 -7.47 -2.64 4.89
N VAL A 61 -7.29 -1.79 5.90
CA VAL A 61 -7.23 -0.34 5.69
C VAL A 61 -6.06 -0.01 4.77
N VAL A 62 -4.84 -0.47 5.10
CA VAL A 62 -3.64 -0.23 4.27
C VAL A 62 -3.85 -0.77 2.85
N ARG A 63 -4.34 -2.01 2.71
CA ARG A 63 -4.58 -2.67 1.42
C ARG A 63 -5.51 -1.83 0.53
N ASN A 64 -6.59 -1.30 1.09
CA ASN A 64 -7.54 -0.47 0.36
C ASN A 64 -6.90 0.83 -0.12
N TYR A 65 -6.09 1.49 0.71
CA TYR A 65 -5.36 2.70 0.31
C TYR A 65 -4.34 2.42 -0.79
N VAL A 66 -3.57 1.32 -0.69
CA VAL A 66 -2.62 0.92 -1.74
C VAL A 66 -3.35 0.65 -3.06
N GLN A 67 -4.48 -0.07 -2.99
CA GLN A 67 -5.28 -0.36 -4.18
C GLN A 67 -5.79 0.92 -4.84
N GLN A 68 -6.30 1.85 -4.03
CA GLN A 68 -6.81 3.13 -4.51
C GLN A 68 -5.68 3.97 -5.13
N ALA A 69 -4.52 4.03 -4.49
CA ALA A 69 -3.34 4.73 -5.01
C ALA A 69 -2.89 4.17 -6.36
N ILE A 70 -2.84 2.85 -6.52
CA ILE A 70 -2.48 2.24 -7.80
C ILE A 70 -3.51 2.61 -8.88
N LYS A 71 -4.81 2.50 -8.58
CA LYS A 71 -5.87 2.86 -9.54
C LYS A 71 -5.81 4.33 -9.94
N ASP A 72 -5.60 5.23 -8.99
CA ASP A 72 -5.51 6.66 -9.23
C ASP A 72 -4.24 6.99 -10.02
N GLY A 73 -3.11 6.39 -9.69
CA GLY A 73 -1.87 6.51 -10.45
C GLY A 73 -2.03 6.06 -11.90
N MET A 74 -2.64 4.89 -12.14
CA MET A 74 -2.92 4.41 -13.50
C MET A 74 -3.74 5.43 -14.31
N LYS A 75 -4.72 6.10 -13.70
CA LYS A 75 -5.50 7.17 -14.34
C LYS A 75 -4.65 8.41 -14.61
N SER A 76 -3.86 8.86 -13.62
CA SER A 76 -3.01 10.04 -13.73
C SER A 76 -1.95 9.90 -14.83
N PHE A 77 -1.40 8.70 -15.04
CA PHE A 77 -0.34 8.45 -16.02
C PHE A 77 -0.85 7.80 -17.32
N GLN A 78 -2.16 7.64 -17.50
CA GLN A 78 -2.75 6.80 -18.56
C GLN A 78 -2.23 7.10 -19.97
N PHE A 79 -1.92 8.37 -20.27
CA PHE A 79 -1.44 8.79 -21.60
C PHE A 79 0.06 8.60 -21.81
N THR A 80 0.80 8.28 -20.76
CA THR A 80 2.27 8.10 -20.79
C THR A 80 2.71 6.69 -20.46
N MET A 81 1.84 5.90 -19.81
CA MET A 81 2.15 4.53 -19.41
C MET A 81 2.26 3.57 -20.60
N ARG A 82 3.27 2.72 -20.54
CA ARG A 82 3.43 1.60 -21.48
C ARG A 82 2.43 0.50 -21.15
N ALA A 83 1.92 -0.18 -22.18
CA ALA A 83 0.96 -1.28 -22.03
C ALA A 83 1.43 -2.36 -21.03
N GLY A 84 2.71 -2.75 -21.08
CA GLY A 84 3.26 -3.74 -20.14
C GLY A 84 3.24 -3.29 -18.68
N ASP A 85 3.38 -2.00 -18.41
CA ASP A 85 3.30 -1.46 -17.05
C ASP A 85 1.86 -1.33 -16.57
N ILE A 86 0.92 -1.02 -17.48
CA ILE A 86 -0.53 -1.10 -17.20
C ILE A 86 -0.89 -2.54 -16.79
N THR A 87 -0.46 -3.55 -17.56
CA THR A 87 -0.71 -4.96 -17.24
C THR A 87 -0.15 -5.34 -15.86
N LYS A 88 1.07 -4.90 -15.53
CA LYS A 88 1.67 -5.14 -14.21
C LYS A 88 0.85 -4.52 -13.08
N LEU A 89 0.43 -3.26 -13.22
CA LEU A 89 -0.37 -2.58 -12.19
C LEU A 89 -1.78 -3.18 -12.06
N THR A 90 -2.41 -3.57 -13.17
CA THR A 90 -3.68 -4.31 -13.14
C THR A 90 -3.52 -5.61 -12.36
N TYR A 91 -2.46 -6.37 -12.60
CA TYR A 91 -2.17 -7.59 -11.85
C TYR A 91 -1.97 -7.31 -10.35
N MET A 92 -1.31 -6.21 -9.97
CA MET A 92 -1.21 -5.80 -8.56
C MET A 92 -2.59 -5.48 -7.95
N VAL A 93 -3.46 -4.78 -8.68
CA VAL A 93 -4.84 -4.51 -8.24
C VAL A 93 -5.64 -5.80 -8.05
N ASP A 94 -5.49 -6.76 -8.96
CA ASP A 94 -6.14 -8.07 -8.86
C ASP A 94 -5.64 -8.87 -7.66
N MET A 95 -4.34 -8.80 -7.36
CA MET A 95 -3.76 -9.39 -6.15
C MET A 95 -4.33 -8.74 -4.88
N LEU A 96 -4.51 -7.42 -4.87
CA LEU A 96 -5.10 -6.68 -3.74
C LEU A 96 -6.59 -7.01 -3.51
N ASN A 97 -7.31 -7.45 -4.55
CA ASN A 97 -8.69 -7.91 -4.44
C ASN A 97 -8.84 -9.31 -3.83
N ARG A 98 -7.75 -10.10 -3.75
CA ARG A 98 -7.79 -11.45 -3.17
C ARG A 98 -7.92 -11.39 -1.65
N ASN A 99 -8.48 -12.44 -1.07
CA ASN A 99 -8.57 -12.58 0.38
C ASN A 99 -7.22 -13.07 0.96
N PHE A 100 -6.29 -12.15 1.18
CA PHE A 100 -5.01 -12.43 1.85
C PHE A 100 -4.77 -11.47 3.00
N PHE A 101 -3.98 -11.94 3.98
CA PHE A 101 -3.56 -11.21 5.19
C PHE A 101 -2.09 -11.51 5.48
N ASP A 102 -1.26 -11.32 4.45
CA ASP A 102 0.19 -11.50 4.54
C ASP A 102 0.88 -10.17 4.27
N LYS A 103 1.68 -9.72 5.25
CA LYS A 103 2.39 -8.43 5.17
C LYS A 103 3.42 -8.44 4.06
N GLN A 104 4.17 -9.52 3.89
CA GLN A 104 5.24 -9.60 2.89
C GLN A 104 4.69 -9.45 1.47
N SER A 105 3.56 -10.10 1.19
CA SER A 105 2.84 -9.96 -0.07
C SER A 105 2.38 -8.53 -0.31
N LEU A 106 1.85 -7.85 0.72
CA LEU A 106 1.44 -6.44 0.60
C LEU A 106 2.65 -5.53 0.33
N ASP A 107 3.76 -5.72 1.04
CA ASP A 107 4.99 -4.95 0.85
C ASP A 107 5.56 -5.14 -0.55
N GLN A 108 5.55 -6.37 -1.06
CA GLN A 108 6.00 -6.66 -2.42
C GLN A 108 5.14 -5.97 -3.47
N ILE A 109 3.82 -5.90 -3.25
CA ILE A 109 2.90 -5.16 -4.13
C ILE A 109 3.26 -3.67 -4.14
N ILE A 110 3.48 -3.07 -2.96
CA ILE A 110 3.85 -1.64 -2.83
C ILE A 110 5.18 -1.37 -3.55
N ILE A 111 6.21 -2.18 -3.30
CA ILE A 111 7.54 -2.05 -3.94
C ILE A 111 7.42 -2.16 -5.47
N THR A 112 6.63 -3.11 -5.96
CA THR A 112 6.43 -3.32 -7.40
C THR A 112 5.70 -2.13 -8.02
N ALA A 113 4.65 -1.63 -7.37
CA ALA A 113 3.92 -0.44 -7.82
C ALA A 113 4.83 0.80 -7.88
N ASN A 114 5.64 1.04 -6.84
CA ASN A 114 6.64 2.11 -6.82
C ASN A 114 7.64 1.99 -7.97
N SER A 115 8.18 0.79 -8.20
CA SER A 115 9.10 0.56 -9.30
C SER A 115 8.48 0.87 -10.67
N VAL A 116 7.17 0.68 -10.84
CA VAL A 116 6.46 1.06 -12.06
C VAL A 116 6.29 2.58 -12.12
N PHE A 117 5.70 3.20 -11.09
CA PHE A 117 5.42 4.64 -11.08
C PHE A 117 6.67 5.51 -11.14
N ASN A 118 7.82 5.03 -10.67
CA ASN A 118 9.09 5.76 -10.73
C ASN A 118 9.62 6.01 -12.14
N GLN A 119 9.18 5.21 -13.11
CA GLN A 119 9.51 5.42 -14.51
C GLN A 119 8.77 6.63 -15.10
N TYR A 120 7.70 7.07 -14.42
CA TYR A 120 6.83 8.14 -14.87
C TYR A 120 7.05 9.35 -13.97
N ASN A 121 7.59 10.43 -14.54
CA ASN A 121 7.56 11.71 -13.88
C ASN A 121 6.15 12.28 -14.04
N LEU A 122 5.53 12.69 -12.93
CA LEU A 122 4.39 13.59 -13.02
C LEU A 122 4.92 14.88 -13.65
N LYS A 123 4.69 15.04 -14.96
CA LYS A 123 4.87 16.35 -15.59
C LYS A 123 3.74 17.23 -15.05
N ASN A 124 4.14 18.33 -14.41
CA ASN A 124 3.27 19.41 -13.96
C ASN A 124 2.40 19.93 -15.11
#